data_AF-A0A846YZ55-F1
#
_entry.id   AF-A0A846YZ55-F1
#
_cell.length_a   1.000
_cell.length_b   1.000
_cell.length_c   1.000
_cell.angle_alpha   90.00
_cell.angle_beta   90.00
_cell.angle_gamma   90.00
#
_symmetry.space_group_name_H-M   'P 1'
#
loop_
_entity.id
_entity.type
_entity.pdbx_description
1 polymer ?
#
loop_
_entity_poly.entity_id
_entity_poly.type
_entity_poly.pdbx_seq_one_letter_code
_entity_poly.pdbx_strand_id
1 'polypeptide(L)' 'MGEKAFPIYPCRSIEATWEFYRVLGLERTSWQTRPNPYLAVRRGKVELQFFG' A
#
# COMPACT_ATOMS: atom_id res chain seq x y z
N MET A 1 17.46 -13.56 8.90
CA MET A 1 16.40 -12.89 8.11
C MET A 1 15.13 -13.72 8.33
N GLY A 2 14.05 -13.13 8.86
CA GLY A 2 12.80 -13.86 9.07
C GLY A 2 11.91 -13.81 7.83
N GLU A 3 11.07 -14.82 7.63
CA GLU A 3 10.02 -14.81 6.62
C GLU A 3 9.08 -13.61 6.83
N LYS A 4 8.57 -13.05 5.73
CA LYS A 4 7.60 -11.95 5.75
C LYS A 4 6.46 -12.28 4.81
N ALA A 5 5.26 -11.94 5.25
CA ALA A 5 4.07 -11.94 4.41
C ALA A 5 3.55 -10.50 4.33
N PHE A 6 3.19 -10.07 3.13
CA PHE A 6 2.54 -8.79 2.91
C PHE A 6 1.12 -9.06 2.41
N PRO A 7 0.08 -8.71 3.18
CA PRO A 7 -1.28 -8.86 2.72
C PRO A 7 -1.53 -7.88 1.56
N ILE A 8 -2.24 -8.37 0.55
CA ILE A 8 -2.67 -7.57 -0.59
C ILE A 8 -4.20 -7.46 -0.57
N TYR A 9 -4.71 -6.22 -0.58
CA TYR A 9 -6.14 -5.92 -0.49
C TYR A 9 -6.64 -5.25 -1.77
N PRO A 10 -7.92 -5.47 -2.17
CA PRO A 10 -8.51 -4.66 -3.22
C PRO A 10 -8.71 -3.22 -2.74
N CYS A 11 -8.58 -2.26 -3.65
CA CYS A 11 -8.90 -0.86 -3.41
C CYS A 11 -9.66 -0.28 -4.61
N ARG A 12 -10.60 0.65 -4.35
CA ARG A 12 -11.39 1.30 -5.41
C ARG A 12 -10.67 2.50 -6.04
N SER A 13 -9.82 3.16 -5.26
CA SER A 13 -8.99 4.29 -5.71
C SER A 13 -7.69 4.26 -4.94
N ILE A 14 -6.58 4.33 -5.68
CA ILE A 14 -5.24 4.41 -5.11
C ILE A 14 -5.06 5.71 -4.33
N GLU A 15 -5.54 6.81 -4.88
CA GLU A 15 -5.44 8.14 -4.29
C GLU A 15 -6.14 8.16 -2.92
N ALA A 16 -7.41 7.76 -2.87
CA ALA A 16 -8.15 7.72 -1.60
C ALA A 16 -7.49 6.79 -0.57
N THR A 17 -6.95 5.66 -1.02
CA THR A 17 -6.25 4.70 -0.15
C THR A 17 -4.97 5.30 0.42
N TRP A 18 -4.16 5.96 -0.41
CA TRP A 18 -2.95 6.64 0.03
C TRP A 18 -3.25 7.78 1.00
N GLU A 19 -4.24 8.62 0.69
CA GLU A 19 -4.64 9.75 1.54
C GLU A 19 -5.08 9.28 2.94
N PHE A 20 -5.73 8.12 3.04
CA PHE A 20 -6.07 7.52 4.33
C PHE A 20 -4.82 7.07 5.10
N TYR A 21 -3.98 6.24 4.48
CA TYR A 21 -2.83 5.64 5.17
C TYR A 21 -1.71 6.64 5.48
N ARG A 22 -1.55 7.71 4.69
CA ARG A 22 -0.57 8.77 4.99
C ARG A 22 -0.91 9.50 6.29
N VAL A 23 -2.20 9.73 6.57
CA VAL A 23 -2.65 10.40 7.80
C VAL A 23 -2.39 9.53 9.03
N LEU A 24 -2.39 8.20 8.86
CA LEU A 24 -2.00 7.24 9.90
C LEU A 24 -0.47 7.12 10.08
N GLY A 25 0.31 7.92 9.35
CA GLY A 25 1.77 7.92 9.39
C GLY A 25 2.42 6.73 8.67
N LEU A 26 1.73 6.11 7.72
CA LEU A 26 2.38 5.16 6.81
C LEU A 26 3.05 5.93 5.68
N GLU A 27 4.20 5.42 5.27
CA GLU A 27 4.95 5.92 4.13
C GLU A 27 4.61 5.11 2.89
N ARG A 28 4.60 5.77 1.73
CA ARG A 28 4.42 5.11 0.44
C ARG A 28 5.71 4.43 0.01
N THR A 29 5.66 3.14 -0.27
CA THR A 29 6.81 2.34 -0.77
C THR A 29 6.69 1.99 -2.25
N SER A 30 5.48 1.99 -2.82
CA SER A 30 5.24 1.82 -4.25
C SER A 30 4.02 2.61 -4.72
N TRP A 31 4.01 3.05 -5.98
CA TRP A 31 2.92 3.77 -6.62
C TRP A 31 2.88 3.49 -8.13
N GLN A 32 1.81 2.85 -8.58
CA GLN A 32 1.54 2.60 -9.98
C GLN A 32 0.05 2.83 -10.24
N THR A 33 -0.29 3.64 -11.23
CA THR A 33 -1.70 3.90 -11.58
C THR A 33 -2.11 3.22 -12.89
N ARG A 34 -1.15 2.78 -13.71
CA ARG A 34 -1.36 2.08 -14.99
C ARG A 34 -0.19 1.12 -15.31
N PRO A 35 -0.41 0.04 -16.09
CA PRO A 35 -1.72 -0.46 -16.54
C PRO A 35 -2.54 -1.08 -15.39
N ASN A 36 -1.86 -1.55 -14.34
CA ASN A 36 -2.47 -2.15 -13.17
C ASN A 36 -2.27 -1.23 -11.97
N PRO A 37 -3.34 -0.59 -11.46
CA PRO A 37 -3.30 0.13 -10.22
C PRO A 37 -2.69 -0.71 -9.08
N TYR A 38 -1.58 -0.23 -8.52
CA TYR A 38 -0.91 -0.81 -7.37
C TYR A 38 -0.35 0.25 -6.40
N LEU A 39 -0.54 0.02 -5.10
CA LEU A 39 -0.03 0.86 -4.01
C LEU A 39 0.57 -0.03 -2.92
N ALA A 40 1.75 0.32 -2.43
CA ALA A 40 2.30 -0.27 -1.21
C ALA A 40 2.61 0.83 -0.20
N VAL A 41 2.28 0.56 1.06
CA VAL A 41 2.50 1.49 2.18
C VAL A 41 3.07 0.74 3.38
N ARG A 42 3.90 1.42 4.18
CA ARG A 42 4.65 0.80 5.26
C ARG A 42 4.74 1.69 6.50
N ARG A 43 4.70 1.06 7.67
CA ARG A 43 5.10 1.66 8.96
C ARG A 43 5.88 0.64 9.78
N GLY A 44 7.18 0.90 9.95
CA GLY A 44 8.10 -0.04 10.59
C GLY A 44 8.16 -1.37 9.85
N LYS A 45 7.77 -2.47 10.51
CA LYS A 45 7.77 -3.83 9.92
C LYS A 45 6.44 -4.22 9.25
N VAL A 46 5.41 -3.38 9.38
CA VAL A 46 4.09 -3.61 8.77
C VAL A 46 4.07 -2.98 7.39
N GLU A 47 3.81 -3.79 6.37
CA GLU A 47 3.60 -3.34 5.00
C GLU A 47 2.28 -3.90 4.49
N LEU A 48 1.50 -3.04 3.85
CA LEU A 48 0.20 -3.34 3.26
C LEU A 48 0.28 -3.01 1.78
N GLN A 49 -0.28 -3.89 0.96
CA GLN A 49 -0.31 -3.74 -0.48
C GLN A 49 -1.76 -3.66 -0.95
N PHE A 50 -2.00 -2.89 -2.01
CA PHE A 50 -3.31 -2.65 -2.58
C PHE A 50 -3.28 -2.79 -4.09
N PHE A 51 -4.30 -3.42 -4.65
CA PHE A 51 -4.53 -3.55 -6.09
C PHE A 51 -5.92 -3.03 -6.47
N GLY A 52 -6.13 -2.67 -7.72
CA GLY A 52 -7.42 -2.19 -8.23
C GLY A 52 -7.47 -2.15 -9.74
#